data_AF-A0A6B3HHN6-F1
#
_entry.id   AF-A0A6B3HHN6-F1
#
_cell.length_a   1.000
_cell.length_b   1.000
_cell.length_c   1.000
_cell.angle_alpha   90.00
_cell.angle_beta   90.00
_cell.angle_gamma   90.00
#
_symmetry.space_group_name_H-M   'P 1'
#
loop_
_entity.id
_entity.type
_entity.pdbx_description
1 polymer ?
#
loop_
_entity_poly.entity_id
_entity_poly.type
_entity_poly.pdbx_seq_one_letter_code
_entity_poly.pdbx_strand_id
1 'polypeptide(L)'
;LANMIKHPTLAARSLSNHHWSERTIIGLVMQSLDNSLTTYRKPGGIGKGLLTARQGHGAPNPTQIPEATRSATLLAEEINGFAG
;
A
#
# COMPACT_ATOMS: atom_id res chain seq x y z
N LEU A 1 3.72 -17.91 -8.21
CA LEU A 1 4.49 -19.01 -7.58
C LEU A 1 5.41 -19.75 -8.56
N ALA A 2 4.93 -20.16 -9.76
CA ALA A 2 5.77 -20.89 -10.74
C ALA A 2 7.07 -20.16 -11.17
N ASN A 3 7.07 -18.83 -11.24
CA ASN A 3 8.26 -18.05 -11.60
C ASN A 3 9.34 -18.00 -10.51
N MET A 4 8.98 -18.11 -9.22
CA MET A 4 9.98 -18.16 -8.13
C MET A 4 10.80 -19.44 -8.16
N ILE A 5 10.18 -20.56 -8.56
CA ILE A 5 10.85 -21.86 -8.68
C ILE A 5 11.85 -21.86 -9.85
N LYS A 6 11.52 -21.16 -10.95
CA LYS A 6 12.39 -21.04 -12.13
C LYS A 6 13.60 -20.11 -11.90
N HIS A 7 13.52 -19.18 -10.95
CA HIS A 7 14.57 -18.21 -10.67
C HIS A 7 14.86 -18.06 -9.16
N PRO A 8 15.43 -19.08 -8.52
CA PRO A 8 15.63 -19.12 -7.07
C PRO A 8 16.61 -18.05 -6.57
N THR A 9 17.59 -17.67 -7.40
CA THR A 9 18.57 -16.62 -7.06
C THR A 9 17.95 -15.22 -7.07
N LEU A 10 17.03 -14.94 -8.01
CA LEU A 10 16.30 -13.67 -8.04
C LEU A 10 15.31 -13.56 -6.87
N ALA A 11 14.64 -14.66 -6.53
CA ALA A 11 13.78 -14.72 -5.34
C ALA A 11 14.58 -14.53 -4.05
N ALA A 12 15.75 -15.17 -3.90
CA ALA A 12 16.63 -14.97 -2.75
C ALA A 12 17.16 -13.53 -2.68
N ARG A 13 17.45 -12.91 -3.83
CA ARG A 13 17.91 -11.51 -3.90
C ARG A 13 16.81 -10.50 -3.60
N SER A 14 15.54 -10.79 -3.95
CA SER A 14 14.40 -9.94 -3.59
C SER A 14 14.07 -9.96 -2.10
N LEU A 15 14.44 -11.04 -1.40
CA LEU A 15 14.37 -11.18 0.06
C LEU A 15 15.49 -10.45 0.82
N SER A 16 16.52 -9.95 0.12
CA SER A 16 17.62 -9.21 0.75
C SER A 16 17.25 -7.74 0.93
N ASN A 17 17.16 -7.29 2.19
CA ASN A 17 16.86 -5.90 2.57
C ASN A 17 18.01 -4.89 2.32
N HIS A 18 19.14 -5.33 1.75
CA HIS A 18 20.28 -4.45 1.51
C HIS A 18 20.02 -3.51 0.31
N HIS A 19 20.03 -2.20 0.54
CA HIS A 19 19.71 -1.13 -0.43
C HIS A 19 18.29 -1.18 -1.02
N TRP A 20 17.32 -1.72 -0.28
CA TRP A 20 15.94 -1.85 -0.75
C TRP A 20 15.28 -0.49 -1.04
N SER A 21 15.68 0.56 -0.32
CA SER A 21 15.22 1.94 -0.52
C SER A 21 15.63 2.55 -1.87
N GLU A 22 16.74 2.11 -2.46
CA GLU A 22 17.23 2.63 -3.76
C GLU A 22 16.53 1.98 -4.96
N ARG A 23 15.78 0.90 -4.73
CA ARG A 23 15.15 0.08 -5.77
C ARG A 23 13.62 0.15 -5.75
N THR A 24 13.05 0.98 -4.87
CA THR A 24 11.60 1.09 -4.66
C THR A 24 11.13 2.49 -4.97
N ILE A 25 10.14 2.62 -5.86
CA ILE A 25 9.45 3.88 -6.16
C ILE A 25 8.09 3.86 -5.46
N ILE A 26 7.81 4.88 -4.64
CA ILE A 26 6.53 5.03 -3.94
C ILE A 26 5.68 6.04 -4.70
N GLY A 27 4.67 5.54 -5.42
CA GLY A 27 3.65 6.38 -6.06
C GLY A 27 2.51 6.66 -5.08
N LEU A 28 2.18 7.94 -4.87
CA LEU A 28 1.04 8.35 -4.06
C LEU A 28 -0.07 8.85 -4.99
N VAL A 29 -1.28 8.29 -4.84
CA VAL A 29 -2.47 8.72 -5.58
C VAL A 29 -3.51 9.20 -4.60
N MET A 30 -4.08 10.38 -4.87
CA MET A 30 -5.19 10.94 -4.10
C MET A 30 -6.47 10.85 -4.91
N GLN A 31 -7.53 10.37 -4.26
CA GLN A 31 -8.88 10.39 -4.81
C GLN A 31 -9.71 11.45 -4.08
N SER A 32 -10.52 12.20 -4.82
CA SER A 32 -11.43 13.22 -4.29
C SER A 32 -12.80 12.65 -3.91
N LEU A 33 -12.84 11.55 -3.15
CA LEU A 33 -14.11 11.10 -2.59
C LEU A 33 -14.50 12.03 -1.43
N ASP A 34 -15.80 12.29 -1.30
CA ASP A 34 -16.33 12.93 -0.10
C ASP A 34 -16.54 11.83 0.96
N ASN A 35 -15.46 11.49 1.63
CA ASN A 35 -15.41 10.47 2.66
C ASN A 35 -14.62 11.01 3.86
N SER A 36 -15.26 11.01 5.03
CA SER A 36 -14.70 11.55 6.26
C SER A 36 -14.39 10.46 7.28
N LEU A 37 -13.40 10.71 8.13
CA LEU A 37 -13.08 9.86 9.28
C LEU A 37 -13.20 10.70 10.55
N THR A 38 -13.93 10.19 11.55
CA THR A 38 -13.94 10.79 12.89
C THR A 38 -12.87 10.13 13.74
N THR A 39 -11.82 10.87 14.05
CA THR A 39 -10.74 10.42 14.94
C THR A 39 -11.12 10.61 16.40
N TYR A 40 -10.87 9.61 17.24
CA TYR A 40 -11.06 9.70 18.68
C TYR A 40 -10.00 8.88 19.40
N ARG A 41 -9.70 9.27 20.64
CA ARG A 41 -8.87 8.45 21.52
C ARG A 41 -9.72 7.37 22.15
N LYS A 42 -9.23 6.13 22.12
CA LYS A 42 -9.94 4.98 22.70
C LYS A 42 -10.14 5.24 24.22
N PRO A 43 -11.40 5.32 24.71
CA PRO A 43 -11.68 5.81 26.07
C PRO A 43 -11.40 4.78 27.16
N GLY A 44 -11.41 3.48 26.84
CA GLY A 44 -11.18 2.39 27.79
C GLY A 44 -10.88 1.06 27.13
N GLY A 45 -10.54 0.05 27.94
CA GLY A 45 -10.15 -1.29 27.51
C GLY A 45 -8.72 -1.39 26.95
N ILE A 46 -8.41 -2.51 26.29
CA ILE A 46 -7.12 -2.75 25.66
C ILE A 46 -6.91 -1.72 24.53
N GLY A 47 -5.78 -0.99 24.59
CA GLY A 47 -5.48 0.11 23.68
C GLY A 47 -6.06 1.47 24.09
N LYS A 48 -6.44 1.66 25.36
CA LYS A 48 -6.81 2.97 25.93
C LYS A 48 -5.75 4.03 25.60
N GLY A 49 -6.19 5.20 25.15
CA GLY A 49 -5.31 6.32 24.78
C GLY A 49 -4.78 6.28 23.34
N LEU A 50 -4.93 5.16 22.61
CA LEU A 50 -4.61 5.09 21.18
C LEU A 50 -5.55 5.98 20.37
N LEU A 51 -4.99 6.71 19.41
CA LEU A 51 -5.76 7.45 18.41
C LEU A 51 -6.30 6.44 17.40
N THR A 52 -7.62 6.34 17.30
CA THR A 52 -8.31 5.46 16.37
C THR A 52 -9.28 6.29 15.54
N ALA A 53 -9.65 5.82 14.36
CA ALA A 53 -10.66 6.45 13.53
C ALA A 53 -11.87 5.54 13.31
N ARG A 54 -13.05 6.12 13.19
CA ARG A 54 -14.25 5.45 12.68
C ARG A 54 -14.73 6.15 11.41
N GLN A 55 -15.40 5.41 10.53
CA GLN A 55 -16.04 5.97 9.35
C GLN A 55 -16.99 7.11 9.78
N GLY A 56 -16.78 8.28 9.20
CA GLY A 56 -17.63 9.45 9.36
C GLY A 56 -18.76 9.46 8.33
N HIS A 57 -19.18 10.66 7.92
CA HIS A 57 -20.17 10.83 6.86
C HIS A 57 -19.55 10.55 5.47
N GLY A 58 -20.39 10.15 4.51
CA GLY A 58 -19.98 9.86 3.14
C GLY A 58 -19.80 8.36 2.84
N ALA A 59 -19.33 8.07 1.63
CA ALA A 59 -19.06 6.71 1.18
C ALA A 59 -17.89 6.09 1.96
N PRO A 60 -17.85 4.76 2.15
CA PRO A 60 -16.70 4.12 2.79
C PRO A 60 -15.42 4.39 2.00
N ASN A 61 -14.29 4.50 2.71
CA ASN A 61 -12.98 4.55 2.04
C ASN A 61 -12.80 3.27 1.20
N PRO A 62 -12.48 3.40 -0.09
CA PRO A 62 -12.27 2.23 -0.95
C PRO A 62 -11.04 1.47 -0.45
N THR A 63 -11.11 0.14 -0.50
CA THR A 63 -9.98 -0.73 -0.14
C THR A 63 -8.83 -0.65 -1.15
N GLN A 64 -9.14 -0.29 -2.40
CA GLN A 64 -8.18 -0.12 -3.48
C GLN A 64 -8.62 1.02 -4.39
N ILE A 65 -7.68 1.86 -4.81
CA ILE A 65 -7.90 2.93 -5.79
C ILE A 65 -7.45 2.37 -7.16
N PRO A 66 -8.38 2.11 -8.11
CA PRO A 66 -8.03 1.52 -9.41
C PRO A 66 -6.97 2.32 -10.18
N GLU A 67 -7.01 3.64 -10.08
CA GLU A 67 -6.06 4.57 -10.69
C GLU A 67 -4.65 4.40 -10.11
N ALA A 68 -4.53 4.11 -8.81
CA ALA A 68 -3.26 3.82 -8.17
C ALA A 68 -2.65 2.53 -8.72
N THR A 69 -3.45 1.46 -8.83
CA THR A 69 -3.00 0.19 -9.41
C THR A 69 -2.62 0.35 -10.87
N ARG A 70 -3.43 1.04 -11.68
CA ARG A 70 -3.09 1.31 -13.08
C ARG A 70 -1.78 2.08 -13.21
N SER A 71 -1.59 3.12 -12.40
CA SER A 71 -0.36 3.94 -12.43
C SER A 71 0.86 3.11 -12.03
N ALA A 72 0.75 2.27 -11.01
CA ALA A 72 1.81 1.36 -10.58
C ALA A 72 2.15 0.32 -11.66
N THR A 73 1.15 -0.25 -12.34
CA THR A 73 1.36 -1.18 -13.46
C THR A 73 2.09 -0.53 -14.62
N LEU A 74 1.66 0.66 -15.06
CA LEU A 74 2.30 1.38 -16.16
C LEU A 74 3.75 1.78 -15.82
N LEU A 75 3.99 2.25 -14.59
CA LEU A 75 5.34 2.54 -14.11
C LEU A 75 6.23 1.30 -14.10
N ALA A 76 5.70 0.16 -13.66
CA ALA A 76 6.44 -1.10 -13.64
C ALA A 76 6.78 -1.58 -15.06
N GLU A 77 5.87 -1.42 -16.03
CA GLU A 77 6.12 -1.74 -17.43
C GLU A 77 7.25 -0.87 -18.03
N GLU A 78 7.24 0.44 -17.76
CA GLU A 78 8.24 1.38 -18.28
C GLU A 78 9.64 1.11 -17.72
N ILE A 79 9.75 0.81 -16.41
CA ILE A 79 11.03 0.61 -15.74
C ILE A 79 11.49 -0.85 -15.71
N ASN A 80 10.76 -1.76 -16.37
CA ASN A 80 10.94 -3.21 -16.25
C ASN A 80 10.96 -3.69 -14.77
N GLY A 81 10.10 -3.09 -13.95
CA GLY A 81 9.93 -3.36 -12.53
C GLY A 81 8.76 -4.30 -12.23
N PHE A 82 8.43 -4.42 -10.94
CA PHE A 82 7.27 -5.19 -10.46
C PHE A 82 6.32 -4.26 -9.71
N ALA A 83 5.05 -4.21 -10.13
CA ALA A 83 4.01 -3.50 -9.39
C ALA A 83 3.65 -4.26 -8.10
N GLY A 84 3.46 -3.52 -7.01
CA GLY A 84 3.16 -4.04 -5.67
C GLY A 84 2.22 -3.14 -4.91
#